data_AF-A0A139CWF6-F1
#
_entry.id   AF-A0A139CWF6-F1
#
_cell.length_a   1.000
_cell.length_b   1.000
_cell.length_c   1.000
_cell.angle_alpha   90.00
_cell.angle_beta   90.00
_cell.angle_gamma   90.00
#
_symmetry.space_group_name_H-M   'P 1'
#
loop_
_entity.id
_entity.type
_entity.pdbx_description
1 polymer ?
#
loop_
_entity_poly.entity_id
_entity_poly.type
_entity_poly.pdbx_seq_one_letter_code
_entity_poly.pdbx_strand_id
1 'polypeptide(L)'
;MSDNKVTYGLEQVHIAFKGVAQTESIEVTGAPTADGNITITVTAGTLLGADSPVDVIVPLSSVTHDTITKVASAIVDALNNNDIINSVFWARHEAGVIYLATKIVQSNDSTLDISFTDTGTTSATMGTSTEVTAGTTSWGTPQPITGAVGFSTSPAGGETEFYADNGKFFVHTSNNGYTGDLEMAKFPDEILVDMLGLTIDSNGMLIETADAVGKEFALMGQVQGDARNRRFVYYNCKASRSDEEHATSEDSVNPNTETASLSMLPIEATVNGEAKKIVKGVMELSDTNQTAYDAFFDAVTLPA
;
A
#
# COMPACT_ATOMS: atom_id res chain seq x y z
N MET A 1 6.59 29.22 -16.16
CA MET A 1 6.25 28.53 -17.42
C MET A 1 7.19 27.35 -17.51
N SER A 2 6.73 26.14 -17.86
CA SER A 2 7.68 25.03 -18.00
C SER A 2 8.67 25.37 -19.11
N ASP A 3 9.96 25.19 -18.85
CA ASP A 3 11.02 25.39 -19.85
C ASP A 3 10.93 24.33 -20.96
N ASN A 4 10.22 23.23 -20.70
CA ASN A 4 9.95 22.14 -21.63
C ASN A 4 9.11 22.59 -22.83
N LYS A 5 9.54 22.20 -24.03
CA LYS A 5 8.81 22.32 -25.29
C LYS A 5 8.23 21.00 -25.76
N VAL A 6 8.83 19.87 -25.34
CA VAL A 6 8.41 18.52 -25.72
C VAL A 6 8.56 17.55 -24.56
N THR A 7 7.84 16.43 -24.64
CA THR A 7 8.01 15.28 -23.75
C THR A 7 8.27 14.02 -24.57
N TYR A 8 9.11 13.13 -24.06
CA TYR A 8 9.44 11.85 -24.67
C TYR A 8 9.85 10.87 -23.57
N GLY A 9 9.85 9.56 -23.86
CA GLY A 9 10.35 8.54 -22.93
C GLY A 9 9.52 8.37 -21.66
N LEU A 10 8.92 7.20 -21.48
CA LEU A 10 8.36 6.76 -20.20
C LEU A 10 9.43 5.95 -19.46
N GLU A 11 9.69 6.29 -18.21
CA GLU A 11 10.63 5.57 -17.36
C GLU A 11 10.21 5.59 -15.89
N GLN A 12 10.89 4.81 -15.05
CA GLN A 12 10.67 4.73 -13.61
C GLN A 12 9.18 4.49 -13.25
N VAL A 13 8.52 3.59 -13.97
CA VAL A 13 7.13 3.24 -13.65
C VAL A 13 7.10 2.45 -12.36
N HIS A 14 6.25 2.86 -11.42
CA HIS A 14 6.04 2.20 -10.15
C HIS A 14 4.54 2.00 -9.90
N ILE A 15 4.22 0.94 -9.17
CA ILE A 15 2.87 0.67 -8.69
C ILE A 15 2.90 0.58 -7.18
N ALA A 16 1.98 1.27 -6.52
CA ALA A 16 1.77 1.16 -5.08
C ALA A 16 0.34 0.67 -4.84
N PHE A 17 0.15 -0.57 -4.41
CA PHE A 17 -1.18 -1.10 -4.15
C PHE A 17 -1.82 -0.42 -2.94
N LYS A 18 -3.14 -0.19 -3.01
CA LYS A 18 -3.91 0.17 -1.83
C LYS A 18 -3.93 -1.02 -0.88
N GLY A 19 -3.66 -0.75 0.38
CA GLY A 19 -3.69 -1.74 1.44
C GLY A 19 -4.40 -1.22 2.66
N VAL A 20 -4.25 -1.97 3.75
CA VAL A 20 -4.69 -1.57 5.09
C VAL A 20 -3.46 -1.59 5.99
N ALA A 21 -3.34 -0.62 6.91
CA ALA A 21 -2.39 -0.76 8.01
C ALA A 21 -2.92 -1.87 8.93
N GLN A 22 -2.54 -3.12 8.66
CA GLN A 22 -2.96 -4.28 9.43
C GLN A 22 -2.61 -4.04 10.90
N THR A 23 -3.59 -4.26 11.78
CA THR A 23 -3.46 -4.10 13.21
C THR A 23 -3.98 -5.36 13.89
N GLU A 24 -3.17 -5.88 14.81
CA GLU A 24 -3.48 -7.02 15.66
C GLU A 24 -3.54 -6.56 17.11
N SER A 25 -4.36 -7.19 17.96
CA SER A 25 -4.47 -6.82 19.36
C SER A 25 -4.44 -8.01 20.31
N ILE A 26 -3.95 -7.77 21.54
CA ILE A 26 -4.01 -8.73 22.64
C ILE A 26 -4.27 -8.00 23.96
N GLU A 27 -5.14 -8.54 24.81
CA GLU A 27 -5.49 -7.94 26.10
C GLU A 27 -4.68 -8.55 27.25
N VAL A 28 -4.11 -7.72 28.12
CA VAL A 28 -3.62 -8.13 29.43
C VAL A 28 -4.81 -8.33 30.36
N THR A 29 -5.01 -9.57 30.84
CA THR A 29 -6.13 -9.94 31.71
C THR A 29 -5.74 -10.04 33.19
N GLY A 30 -4.44 -10.11 33.50
CA GLY A 30 -3.95 -10.22 34.87
C GLY A 30 -2.53 -9.69 35.04
N ALA A 31 -2.31 -8.93 36.12
CA ALA A 31 -1.00 -8.41 36.50
C ALA A 31 -0.13 -9.49 37.21
N PRO A 32 1.21 -9.40 37.13
CA PRO A 32 2.11 -10.33 37.81
C PRO A 32 1.98 -10.25 39.33
N THR A 33 2.05 -11.41 40.00
CA THR A 33 2.18 -11.52 41.46
C THR A 33 3.60 -11.81 41.92
N ALA A 34 4.51 -12.14 41.00
CA ALA A 34 5.93 -12.34 41.25
C ALA A 34 6.78 -11.66 40.17
N ASP A 35 8.01 -11.28 40.52
CA ASP A 35 8.99 -10.77 39.56
C ASP A 35 9.46 -11.91 38.63
N GLY A 36 9.70 -11.59 37.37
CA GLY A 36 10.15 -12.57 36.39
C GLY A 36 9.94 -12.08 34.96
N ASN A 37 10.29 -12.91 34.00
CA ASN A 37 10.14 -12.58 32.59
C ASN A 37 8.85 -13.17 32.03
N ILE A 38 8.26 -12.46 31.08
CA ILE A 38 7.30 -13.02 30.14
C ILE A 38 7.91 -12.96 28.74
N THR A 39 7.39 -13.76 27.83
CA THR A 39 7.75 -13.72 26.41
C THR A 39 6.51 -13.37 25.60
N ILE A 40 6.64 -12.35 24.75
CA ILE A 40 5.68 -12.02 23.71
C ILE A 40 6.26 -12.51 22.39
N THR A 41 5.53 -13.39 21.71
CA THR A 41 5.94 -13.94 20.42
C THR A 41 5.06 -13.34 19.34
N VAL A 42 5.67 -12.66 18.37
CA VAL A 42 4.99 -12.11 17.19
C VAL A 42 5.28 -13.04 16.01
N THR A 43 4.23 -13.63 15.45
CA THR A 43 4.30 -14.40 14.22
C THR A 43 3.79 -13.54 13.08
N ALA A 44 4.53 -13.44 11.97
CA ALA A 44 4.07 -12.82 10.72
C ALA A 44 4.95 -13.30 9.55
N GLY A 45 4.57 -14.38 8.88
CA GLY A 45 5.39 -15.08 7.89
C GLY A 45 5.75 -14.27 6.65
N THR A 46 4.85 -13.41 6.17
CA THR A 46 5.13 -12.54 5.01
C THR A 46 5.79 -11.22 5.41
N LEU A 47 5.43 -10.66 6.58
CA LEU A 47 5.93 -9.34 7.01
C LEU A 47 7.29 -9.41 7.70
N LEU A 48 7.57 -10.48 8.45
CA LEU A 48 8.86 -10.71 9.10
C LEU A 48 9.72 -11.73 8.34
N GLY A 49 9.16 -12.45 7.35
CA GLY A 49 9.91 -13.38 6.52
C GLY A 49 10.61 -14.45 7.34
N ALA A 50 11.92 -14.59 7.14
CA ALA A 50 12.76 -15.56 7.85
C ALA A 50 12.94 -15.26 9.35
N ASP A 51 12.65 -14.03 9.79
CA ASP A 51 12.70 -13.66 11.21
C ASP A 51 11.44 -14.10 11.97
N SER A 52 10.38 -14.54 11.27
CA SER A 52 9.16 -15.03 11.91
C SER A 52 9.33 -16.46 12.47
N PRO A 53 8.94 -16.75 13.73
CA PRO A 53 8.41 -15.83 14.73
C PRO A 53 9.51 -15.11 15.53
N VAL A 54 9.19 -13.93 16.06
CA VAL A 54 10.11 -13.12 16.88
C VAL A 54 9.68 -13.16 18.34
N ASP A 55 10.58 -13.62 19.23
CA ASP A 55 10.38 -13.61 20.68
C ASP A 55 10.94 -12.33 21.32
N VAL A 56 10.10 -11.64 22.08
CA VAL A 56 10.45 -10.44 22.85
C VAL A 56 10.31 -10.73 24.34
N ILE A 57 11.43 -10.69 25.06
CA ILE A 57 11.46 -10.89 26.51
C ILE A 57 11.08 -9.58 27.21
N VAL A 58 10.10 -9.63 28.10
CA VAL A 58 9.63 -8.49 28.89
C VAL A 58 9.83 -8.80 30.38
N PRO A 59 10.79 -8.13 31.05
CA PRO A 59 10.96 -8.23 32.48
C PRO A 59 9.80 -7.54 33.22
N LEU A 60 9.10 -8.29 34.05
CA LEU A 60 8.04 -7.78 34.92
C LEU A 60 8.47 -7.80 36.39
N SER A 61 7.91 -6.87 37.13
CA SER A 61 8.01 -6.82 38.59
C SER A 61 6.63 -6.63 39.16
N SER A 62 6.29 -7.41 40.19
CA SER A 62 5.00 -7.32 40.88
C SER A 62 4.81 -6.00 41.63
N VAL A 63 5.91 -5.27 41.89
CA VAL A 63 5.87 -3.96 42.56
C VAL A 63 5.62 -2.83 41.56
N THR A 64 6.27 -2.86 40.39
CA THR A 64 6.18 -1.74 39.42
C THR A 64 5.11 -1.97 38.35
N HIS A 65 4.73 -3.23 38.08
CA HIS A 65 3.76 -3.62 37.07
C HIS A 65 2.49 -4.21 37.71
N ASP A 66 2.03 -3.60 38.80
CA ASP A 66 0.89 -4.01 39.64
C ASP A 66 -0.51 -3.86 38.99
N THR A 67 -0.59 -3.37 37.76
CA THR A 67 -1.85 -3.16 37.02
C THR A 67 -1.69 -3.60 35.58
N ILE A 68 -2.79 -4.07 34.98
CA ILE A 68 -2.81 -4.50 33.57
C ILE A 68 -2.30 -3.42 32.62
N THR A 69 -2.59 -2.14 32.90
CA THR A 69 -2.11 -1.01 32.10
C THR A 69 -0.59 -0.86 32.17
N LYS A 70 0.03 -1.00 33.35
CA LYS A 70 1.49 -0.91 33.49
C LYS A 70 2.20 -2.10 32.84
N VAL A 71 1.61 -3.29 32.90
CA VAL A 71 2.10 -4.46 32.16
C VAL A 71 2.03 -4.20 30.65
N ALA A 72 0.90 -3.68 30.16
CA ALA A 72 0.75 -3.31 28.75
C ALA A 72 1.78 -2.26 28.31
N SER A 73 2.06 -1.24 29.14
CA SER A 73 3.13 -0.27 28.88
C SER A 73 4.50 -0.94 28.75
N ALA A 74 4.86 -1.83 29.68
CA ALA A 74 6.15 -2.53 29.62
C ALA A 74 6.31 -3.41 28.38
N ILE A 75 5.22 -4.08 27.96
CA ILE A 75 5.20 -4.87 26.73
C ILE A 75 5.37 -3.97 25.50
N VAL A 76 4.62 -2.87 25.43
CA VAL A 76 4.72 -1.91 24.32
C VAL A 76 6.13 -1.34 24.20
N ASP A 77 6.75 -0.98 25.32
CA ASP A 77 8.13 -0.48 25.33
C ASP A 77 9.11 -1.54 24.85
N ALA A 78 8.95 -2.80 25.27
CA ALA A 78 9.81 -3.90 24.82
C ALA A 78 9.66 -4.20 23.32
N LEU A 79 8.42 -4.21 22.81
CA LEU A 79 8.14 -4.41 21.38
C LEU A 79 8.72 -3.28 20.52
N ASN A 80 8.53 -2.03 20.92
CA ASN A 80 9.03 -0.86 20.18
C ASN A 80 10.55 -0.71 20.25
N ASN A 81 11.21 -1.29 21.26
CA ASN A 81 12.68 -1.30 21.38
C ASN A 81 13.33 -2.53 20.74
N ASN A 82 12.57 -3.52 20.28
CA ASN A 82 13.10 -4.66 19.55
C ASN A 82 13.34 -4.26 18.08
N ASP A 83 14.57 -4.34 17.59
CA ASP A 83 14.93 -3.86 16.25
C ASP A 83 14.14 -4.54 15.12
N ILE A 84 13.87 -5.84 15.23
CA ILE A 84 13.14 -6.60 14.22
C ILE A 84 11.67 -6.16 14.21
N ILE A 85 11.01 -6.19 15.37
CA ILE A 85 9.61 -5.76 15.50
C ILE A 85 9.46 -4.30 15.07
N ASN A 86 10.31 -3.41 15.58
CA ASN A 86 10.27 -1.98 15.29
C ASN A 86 10.63 -1.66 13.83
N SER A 87 11.24 -2.57 13.07
CA SER A 87 11.45 -2.33 11.63
C SER A 87 10.15 -2.40 10.81
N VAL A 88 9.17 -3.17 11.28
CA VAL A 88 7.92 -3.47 10.54
C VAL A 88 6.68 -2.92 11.24
N PHE A 89 6.63 -3.01 12.57
CA PHE A 89 5.47 -2.71 13.39
C PHE A 89 5.76 -1.60 14.39
N TRP A 90 4.70 -0.98 14.87
CA TRP A 90 4.72 -0.16 16.07
C TRP A 90 3.64 -0.65 17.03
N ALA A 91 4.00 -0.72 18.30
CA ALA A 91 3.10 -1.11 19.37
C ALA A 91 2.56 0.13 20.09
N ARG A 92 1.29 0.06 20.51
CA ARG A 92 0.68 0.99 21.47
C ARG A 92 -0.23 0.22 22.40
N HIS A 93 -0.71 0.86 23.46
CA HIS A 93 -1.77 0.29 24.28
C HIS A 93 -2.84 1.32 24.61
N GLU A 94 -4.05 0.83 24.86
CA GLU A 94 -5.14 1.58 25.47
C GLU A 94 -5.64 0.76 26.66
N ALA A 95 -5.49 1.31 27.86
CA ALA A 95 -5.63 0.55 29.10
C ALA A 95 -4.77 -0.74 29.07
N GLY A 96 -5.37 -1.91 29.28
CA GLY A 96 -4.69 -3.21 29.23
C GLY A 96 -4.62 -3.84 27.83
N VAL A 97 -5.16 -3.21 26.79
CA VAL A 97 -5.17 -3.76 25.42
C VAL A 97 -3.97 -3.23 24.65
N ILE A 98 -3.13 -4.14 24.15
CA ILE A 98 -1.98 -3.84 23.30
C ILE A 98 -2.42 -3.98 21.85
N TYR A 99 -1.99 -3.04 21.01
CA TYR A 99 -2.19 -3.04 19.57
C TYR A 99 -0.83 -3.05 18.91
N LEU A 100 -0.62 -3.97 17.97
CA LEU A 100 0.54 -4.02 17.10
C LEU A 100 0.07 -3.70 15.68
N ALA A 101 0.49 -2.55 15.17
CA ALA A 101 0.11 -2.09 13.85
C ALA A 101 1.32 -2.04 12.94
N THR A 102 1.12 -2.43 11.68
CA THR A 102 2.12 -2.21 10.63
C THR A 102 2.44 -0.72 10.49
N LYS A 103 3.72 -0.39 10.33
CA LYS A 103 4.16 1.01 10.17
C LYS A 103 3.77 1.59 8.82
N ILE A 104 3.62 0.74 7.82
CA ILE A 104 3.21 1.10 6.47
C ILE A 104 1.94 0.35 6.10
N VAL A 105 1.16 0.96 5.22
CA VAL A 105 0.05 0.26 4.60
C VAL A 105 0.60 -0.78 3.63
N GLN A 106 0.07 -2.00 3.67
CA GLN A 106 0.57 -3.10 2.83
C GLN A 106 -0.49 -4.20 2.72
N SER A 107 -0.15 -5.28 2.02
CA SER A 107 -0.96 -6.50 2.00
C SER A 107 -0.99 -7.11 3.40
N ASN A 108 -2.17 -7.58 3.83
CA ASN A 108 -2.33 -8.25 5.12
C ASN A 108 -1.54 -9.57 5.15
N ASP A 109 -0.92 -9.85 6.29
CA ASP A 109 -0.35 -11.13 6.62
C ASP A 109 -1.38 -11.99 7.34
N SER A 110 -1.88 -13.03 6.67
CA SER A 110 -2.85 -13.97 7.25
C SER A 110 -2.32 -14.77 8.44
N THR A 111 -1.01 -14.70 8.71
CA THR A 111 -0.36 -15.41 9.82
C THR A 111 0.02 -14.46 10.97
N LEU A 112 -0.36 -13.17 10.89
CA LEU A 112 -0.11 -12.22 11.97
C LEU A 112 -0.80 -12.67 13.26
N ASP A 113 -0.01 -12.95 14.29
CA ASP A 113 -0.50 -13.37 15.60
C ASP A 113 0.42 -12.84 16.71
N ILE A 114 -0.18 -12.45 17.83
CA ILE A 114 0.52 -12.11 19.06
C ILE A 114 0.21 -13.18 20.11
N SER A 115 1.24 -13.90 20.57
CA SER A 115 1.09 -14.89 21.63
C SER A 115 1.93 -14.56 22.86
N PHE A 116 1.50 -15.09 24.00
CA PHE A 116 2.06 -14.81 25.32
C PHE A 116 2.48 -16.10 26.01
N THR A 117 3.66 -16.10 26.63
CA THR A 117 4.12 -17.16 27.53
C THR A 117 4.69 -16.59 28.82
N ASP A 118 4.17 -17.03 29.97
CA ASP A 118 4.73 -16.70 31.29
C ASP A 118 5.95 -17.59 31.61
N THR A 119 7.12 -17.19 31.14
CA THR A 119 8.37 -17.97 31.28
C THR A 119 8.99 -17.86 32.68
N GLY A 120 8.64 -16.81 33.43
CA GLY A 120 9.15 -16.50 34.76
C GLY A 120 8.23 -16.90 35.91
N THR A 121 7.11 -17.58 35.65
CA THR A 121 6.09 -17.94 36.66
C THR A 121 5.54 -16.71 37.42
N THR A 122 5.44 -15.59 36.70
CA THR A 122 4.97 -14.29 37.22
C THR A 122 3.48 -14.31 37.61
N SER A 123 2.70 -15.26 37.08
CA SER A 123 1.24 -15.34 37.16
C SER A 123 0.49 -14.23 36.39
N ALA A 124 1.19 -13.48 35.54
CA ALA A 124 0.53 -12.58 34.59
C ALA A 124 -0.30 -13.40 33.59
N THR A 125 -1.42 -12.84 33.13
CA THR A 125 -2.31 -13.50 32.16
C THR A 125 -2.69 -12.56 31.04
N MET A 126 -2.91 -13.12 29.86
CA MET A 126 -3.35 -12.39 28.66
C MET A 126 -4.47 -13.16 27.95
N GLY A 127 -5.20 -12.45 27.08
CA GLY A 127 -6.19 -13.02 26.18
C GLY A 127 -5.55 -13.65 24.94
N THR A 128 -6.33 -13.73 23.86
CA THR A 128 -5.87 -14.22 22.56
C THR A 128 -5.68 -13.07 21.59
N SER A 129 -4.81 -13.27 20.60
CA SER A 129 -4.68 -12.37 19.45
C SER A 129 -6.03 -12.16 18.77
N THR A 130 -6.31 -10.92 18.37
CA THR A 130 -7.54 -10.54 17.64
C THR A 130 -7.22 -9.49 16.59
N GLU A 131 -7.60 -9.79 15.34
CA GLU A 131 -7.54 -8.84 14.23
C GLU A 131 -8.37 -7.59 14.52
N VAL A 132 -7.79 -6.42 14.29
CA VAL A 132 -8.48 -5.13 14.42
C VAL A 132 -8.73 -4.57 13.02
N THR A 133 -10.01 -4.48 12.63
CA THR A 133 -10.44 -3.99 11.30
C THR A 133 -10.17 -2.49 11.07
N ALA A 134 -9.53 -1.79 12.01
CA ALA A 134 -9.19 -0.38 11.87
C ALA A 134 -7.81 -0.23 11.21
N GLY A 135 -7.77 -0.15 9.89
CA GLY A 135 -6.64 0.45 9.20
C GLY A 135 -7.11 1.58 8.28
N THR A 136 -6.42 2.71 8.32
CA THR A 136 -6.56 3.73 7.29
C THR A 136 -6.12 3.12 5.97
N THR A 137 -7.01 3.10 4.98
CA THR A 137 -6.64 2.70 3.63
C THR A 137 -5.73 3.75 3.03
N SER A 138 -4.53 3.34 2.62
CA SER A 138 -3.56 4.18 1.90
C SER A 138 -2.84 3.28 0.88
N TRP A 139 -1.79 3.79 0.26
CA TRP A 139 -0.93 3.00 -0.63
C TRP A 139 0.27 2.47 0.14
N GLY A 140 0.71 1.26 -0.22
CA GLY A 140 1.98 0.74 0.24
C GLY A 140 3.18 1.34 -0.46
N THR A 141 4.35 0.76 -0.22
CA THR A 141 5.59 1.21 -0.84
C THR A 141 5.50 1.05 -2.36
N PRO A 142 5.79 2.10 -3.15
CA PRO A 142 5.83 1.98 -4.60
C PRO A 142 6.87 0.94 -5.04
N GLN A 143 6.42 -0.03 -5.83
CA GLN A 143 7.26 -1.09 -6.39
C GLN A 143 7.61 -0.75 -7.84
N PRO A 144 8.89 -0.72 -8.23
CA PRO A 144 9.29 -0.48 -9.61
C PRO A 144 8.82 -1.63 -10.51
N ILE A 145 8.21 -1.29 -11.65
CA ILE A 145 7.87 -2.25 -12.70
C ILE A 145 8.69 -1.93 -13.96
N THR A 146 9.68 -2.78 -14.24
CA THR A 146 10.61 -2.59 -15.36
C THR A 146 10.00 -3.04 -16.68
N GLY A 147 10.41 -2.40 -17.77
CA GLY A 147 9.97 -2.80 -19.12
C GLY A 147 8.74 -2.06 -19.62
N ALA A 148 8.44 -0.86 -19.11
CA ALA A 148 7.38 -0.03 -19.65
C ALA A 148 7.67 0.35 -21.11
N VAL A 149 6.70 0.09 -21.98
CA VAL A 149 6.75 0.38 -23.43
C VAL A 149 5.92 1.62 -23.73
N GLY A 150 4.75 1.74 -23.11
CA GLY A 150 3.83 2.82 -23.36
C GLY A 150 2.84 3.03 -22.22
N PHE A 151 2.35 4.25 -22.07
CA PHE A 151 1.23 4.56 -21.20
C PHE A 151 0.36 5.61 -21.88
N SER A 152 -0.90 5.26 -22.13
CA SER A 152 -1.88 6.14 -22.76
C SER A 152 -3.04 6.39 -21.80
N THR A 153 -3.60 7.60 -21.80
CA THR A 153 -4.78 7.91 -20.99
C THR A 153 -5.75 8.79 -21.76
N SER A 154 -7.04 8.53 -21.56
CA SER A 154 -8.15 9.29 -22.12
C SER A 154 -9.07 9.73 -20.99
N PRO A 155 -9.47 11.02 -20.92
CA PRO A 155 -10.40 11.48 -19.89
C PRO A 155 -11.72 10.70 -19.95
N ALA A 156 -12.19 10.28 -18.78
CA ALA A 156 -13.48 9.62 -18.60
C ALA A 156 -14.46 10.61 -17.94
N GLY A 157 -15.58 10.88 -18.59
CA GLY A 157 -16.55 11.86 -18.14
C GLY A 157 -17.58 12.18 -19.22
N GLY A 158 -18.61 12.94 -18.86
CA GLY A 158 -19.67 13.31 -19.79
C GLY A 158 -20.32 14.64 -19.44
N GLU A 159 -20.89 15.28 -20.45
CA GLU A 159 -21.71 16.48 -20.31
C GLU A 159 -23.18 16.05 -20.22
N THR A 160 -23.83 16.37 -19.10
CA THR A 160 -25.29 16.29 -18.98
C THR A 160 -25.87 17.64 -19.34
N GLU A 161 -26.69 17.67 -20.38
CA GLU A 161 -27.35 18.87 -20.85
C GLU A 161 -28.85 18.77 -20.59
N PHE A 162 -29.44 19.82 -20.01
CA PHE A 162 -30.88 19.96 -19.88
C PHE A 162 -31.33 21.20 -20.66
N TYR A 163 -32.32 21.00 -21.53
CA TYR A 163 -32.82 22.02 -22.44
C TYR A 163 -34.15 22.59 -21.93
N ALA A 164 -34.26 23.91 -21.89
CA ALA A 164 -35.50 24.64 -21.65
C ALA A 164 -35.50 25.95 -22.46
N ASP A 165 -36.69 26.47 -22.78
CA ASP A 165 -36.87 27.68 -23.61
C ASP A 165 -36.04 27.71 -24.90
N ASN A 166 -35.99 26.56 -25.60
CA ASN A 166 -35.25 26.36 -26.85
C ASN A 166 -33.72 26.56 -26.75
N GLY A 167 -33.13 26.43 -25.55
CA GLY A 167 -31.69 26.48 -25.33
C GLY A 167 -31.19 25.53 -24.25
N LYS A 168 -29.85 25.34 -24.15
CA LYS A 168 -29.23 24.66 -23.01
C LYS A 168 -29.50 25.50 -21.75
N PHE A 169 -30.36 24.99 -20.88
CA PHE A 169 -30.74 25.66 -19.63
C PHE A 169 -29.82 25.26 -18.47
N PHE A 170 -29.29 24.04 -18.52
CA PHE A 170 -28.31 23.55 -17.55
C PHE A 170 -27.30 22.64 -18.25
N VAL A 171 -26.03 22.80 -17.88
CA VAL A 171 -24.91 22.00 -18.35
C VAL A 171 -24.12 21.56 -17.13
N HIS A 172 -23.92 20.26 -16.99
CA HIS A 172 -23.08 19.68 -15.95
C HIS A 172 -22.04 18.75 -16.56
N THR A 173 -20.77 19.08 -16.34
CA THR A 173 -19.66 18.21 -16.73
C THR A 173 -19.27 17.33 -15.56
N SER A 174 -19.36 16.02 -15.75
CA SER A 174 -18.82 15.02 -14.82
C SER A 174 -17.36 14.72 -15.19
N ASN A 175 -16.49 14.71 -14.19
CA ASN A 175 -15.12 14.21 -14.31
C ASN A 175 -15.03 12.89 -13.55
N ASN A 176 -15.14 11.78 -14.29
CA ASN A 176 -15.08 10.43 -13.75
C ASN A 176 -13.66 9.86 -13.78
N GLY A 177 -12.66 10.72 -14.05
CA GLY A 177 -11.26 10.35 -14.07
C GLY A 177 -10.73 10.04 -15.47
N TYR A 178 -10.04 8.92 -15.64
CA TYR A 178 -9.46 8.50 -16.92
C TYR A 178 -9.66 7.00 -17.16
N THR A 179 -9.68 6.59 -18.42
CA THR A 179 -9.30 5.24 -18.84
C THR A 179 -7.94 5.28 -19.51
N GLY A 180 -7.27 4.15 -19.65
CA GLY A 180 -5.97 4.11 -20.31
C GLY A 180 -5.38 2.72 -20.37
N ASP A 181 -4.29 2.58 -21.11
CA ASP A 181 -3.58 1.33 -21.29
C ASP A 181 -2.13 1.52 -20.86
N LEU A 182 -1.67 0.65 -19.95
CA LEU A 182 -0.26 0.50 -19.60
C LEU A 182 0.30 -0.69 -20.35
N GLU A 183 1.26 -0.43 -21.24
CA GLU A 183 1.93 -1.43 -22.05
C GLU A 183 3.31 -1.73 -21.46
N MET A 184 3.58 -3.00 -21.21
CA MET A 184 4.82 -3.51 -20.65
C MET A 184 5.40 -4.58 -21.58
N ALA A 185 6.73 -4.72 -21.60
CA ALA A 185 7.38 -5.86 -22.26
C ALA A 185 6.94 -7.19 -21.62
N LYS A 186 6.80 -7.19 -20.29
CA LYS A 186 6.19 -8.24 -19.49
C LYS A 186 5.86 -7.70 -18.10
N PHE A 187 4.67 -7.96 -17.58
CA PHE A 187 4.36 -7.68 -16.18
C PHE A 187 5.04 -8.71 -15.27
N PRO A 188 5.64 -8.31 -14.14
CA PRO A 188 6.08 -9.26 -13.12
C PRO A 188 4.89 -10.04 -12.55
N ASP A 189 5.03 -11.36 -12.38
CA ASP A 189 3.95 -12.22 -11.92
C ASP A 189 3.38 -11.77 -10.55
N GLU A 190 4.23 -11.33 -9.63
CA GLU A 190 3.83 -10.79 -8.31
C GLU A 190 2.96 -9.52 -8.42
N ILE A 191 3.19 -8.71 -9.46
CA ILE A 191 2.36 -7.53 -9.73
C ILE A 191 1.00 -7.97 -10.25
N LEU A 192 0.93 -9.00 -11.11
CA LEU A 192 -0.33 -9.52 -11.63
C LEU A 192 -1.19 -10.16 -10.53
N VAL A 193 -0.57 -10.84 -9.57
CA VAL A 193 -1.23 -11.37 -8.36
C VAL A 193 -2.05 -10.28 -7.67
N ASP A 194 -1.42 -9.16 -7.33
CA ASP A 194 -2.11 -8.07 -6.64
C ASP A 194 -3.01 -7.24 -7.58
N MET A 195 -2.58 -7.00 -8.83
CA MET A 195 -3.27 -6.15 -9.80
C MET A 195 -4.57 -6.76 -10.32
N LEU A 196 -4.59 -8.08 -10.55
CA LEU A 196 -5.73 -8.79 -11.13
C LEU A 196 -6.36 -9.80 -10.17
N GLY A 197 -5.75 -10.05 -9.01
CA GLY A 197 -6.24 -11.02 -8.03
C GLY A 197 -5.87 -12.47 -8.39
N LEU A 198 -4.77 -12.66 -9.11
CA LEU A 198 -4.24 -13.98 -9.46
C LEU A 198 -3.58 -14.62 -8.24
N THR A 199 -3.24 -15.90 -8.34
CA THR A 199 -2.49 -16.63 -7.29
C THR A 199 -1.35 -17.42 -7.90
N ILE A 200 -0.30 -17.67 -7.13
CA ILE A 200 0.81 -18.54 -7.54
C ILE A 200 0.75 -19.81 -6.68
N ASP A 201 0.63 -20.97 -7.30
CA ASP A 201 0.62 -22.25 -6.57
C ASP A 201 2.02 -22.68 -6.12
N SER A 202 2.10 -23.80 -5.39
CA SER A 202 3.40 -24.33 -4.92
C SER A 202 4.32 -24.81 -6.05
N ASN A 203 3.83 -24.92 -7.29
CA ASN A 203 4.62 -25.26 -8.47
C ASN A 203 5.04 -24.01 -9.27
N GLY A 204 4.68 -22.81 -8.82
CA GLY A 204 4.96 -21.56 -9.53
C GLY A 204 3.98 -21.26 -10.67
N MET A 205 2.82 -21.94 -10.73
CA MET A 205 1.80 -21.69 -11.74
C MET A 205 1.00 -20.44 -11.36
N LEU A 206 0.96 -19.47 -12.26
CA LEU A 206 0.07 -18.31 -12.15
C LEU A 206 -1.36 -18.75 -12.51
N ILE A 207 -2.27 -18.65 -11.54
CA ILE A 207 -3.64 -19.12 -11.63
C ILE A 207 -4.59 -17.93 -11.58
N GLU A 208 -5.38 -17.81 -12.63
CA GLU A 208 -6.53 -16.92 -12.69
C GLU A 208 -7.80 -17.65 -12.28
N THR A 209 -8.48 -17.14 -11.26
CA THR A 209 -9.79 -17.67 -10.84
C THR A 209 -10.93 -16.83 -11.42
N ALA A 210 -12.11 -17.44 -11.54
CA ALA A 210 -13.30 -16.74 -12.02
C ALA A 210 -13.73 -15.60 -11.08
N ASP A 211 -13.45 -15.75 -9.79
CA ASP A 211 -13.79 -14.79 -8.73
C ASP A 211 -12.62 -13.87 -8.37
N ALA A 212 -11.56 -13.83 -9.19
CA ALA A 212 -10.39 -13.00 -8.95
C ALA A 212 -10.78 -11.51 -8.84
N VAL A 213 -10.38 -10.88 -7.73
CA VAL A 213 -10.58 -9.44 -7.49
C VAL A 213 -9.22 -8.79 -7.29
N GLY A 214 -8.78 -8.02 -8.29
CA GLY A 214 -7.57 -7.22 -8.19
C GLY A 214 -7.67 -6.10 -7.16
N LYS A 215 -6.54 -5.57 -6.72
CA LYS A 215 -6.46 -4.40 -5.82
C LYS A 215 -6.44 -3.10 -6.62
N GLU A 216 -7.02 -2.05 -6.06
CA GLU A 216 -6.74 -0.70 -6.55
C GLU A 216 -5.29 -0.31 -6.20
N PHE A 217 -4.70 0.57 -7.00
CA PHE A 217 -3.32 1.03 -6.80
C PHE A 217 -3.11 2.47 -7.24
N ALA A 218 -2.01 3.08 -6.81
CA ALA A 218 -1.47 4.27 -7.45
C ALA A 218 -0.47 3.86 -8.53
N LEU A 219 -0.64 4.40 -9.74
CA LEU A 219 0.35 4.27 -10.82
C LEU A 219 1.21 5.53 -10.85
N MET A 220 2.51 5.35 -10.75
CA MET A 220 3.50 6.42 -10.73
C MET A 220 4.48 6.24 -11.87
N GLY A 221 5.03 7.34 -12.38
CA GLY A 221 6.03 7.24 -13.44
C GLY A 221 6.69 8.57 -13.76
N GLN A 222 7.74 8.51 -14.57
CA GLN A 222 8.46 9.66 -15.08
C GLN A 222 8.32 9.75 -16.59
N VAL A 223 8.03 10.96 -17.07
CA VAL A 223 8.11 11.31 -18.49
C VAL A 223 9.27 12.28 -18.64
N GLN A 224 10.18 12.00 -19.59
CA GLN A 224 11.29 12.90 -19.85
C GLN A 224 10.80 14.15 -20.59
N GLY A 225 11.44 15.27 -20.28
CA GLY A 225 11.26 16.54 -20.99
C GLY A 225 12.57 16.98 -21.62
N ASP A 226 12.51 17.85 -22.61
CA ASP A 226 13.71 18.41 -23.26
C ASP A 226 14.54 19.33 -22.35
N ALA A 227 13.95 19.84 -21.27
CA ALA A 227 14.65 20.63 -20.24
C ALA A 227 14.58 19.97 -18.85
N ARG A 228 13.42 19.45 -18.44
CA ARG A 228 13.20 18.90 -17.10
C ARG A 228 12.26 17.70 -17.13
N ASN A 229 12.54 16.69 -16.32
CA ASN A 229 11.67 15.54 -16.22
C ASN A 229 10.44 15.85 -15.36
N ARG A 230 9.31 15.22 -15.70
CA ARG A 230 8.08 15.29 -14.92
C ARG A 230 7.74 13.92 -14.35
N ARG A 231 7.38 13.88 -13.08
CA ARG A 231 6.81 12.71 -12.43
C ARG A 231 5.30 12.85 -12.37
N PHE A 232 4.58 11.76 -12.49
CA PHE A 232 3.13 11.73 -12.39
C PHE A 232 2.69 10.63 -11.42
N VAL A 233 1.49 10.83 -10.88
CA VAL A 233 0.77 9.80 -10.13
C VAL A 233 -0.70 9.82 -10.54
N TYR A 234 -1.28 8.66 -10.78
CA TYR A 234 -2.72 8.43 -10.81
C TYR A 234 -3.09 7.64 -9.56
N TYR A 235 -3.97 8.18 -8.72
CA TYR A 235 -4.09 7.72 -7.34
C TYR A 235 -4.94 6.46 -7.15
N ASN A 236 -5.92 6.23 -8.03
CA ASN A 236 -6.88 5.12 -7.87
C ASN A 236 -7.08 4.40 -9.19
N CYS A 237 -6.04 3.71 -9.62
CA CYS A 237 -6.03 2.81 -10.75
C CYS A 237 -6.66 1.48 -10.36
N LYS A 238 -7.51 0.94 -11.24
CA LYS A 238 -7.98 -0.43 -11.20
C LYS A 238 -7.74 -1.04 -12.57
N ALA A 239 -6.98 -2.12 -12.61
CA ALA A 239 -6.74 -2.86 -13.84
C ALA A 239 -7.90 -3.81 -14.16
N SER A 240 -8.11 -4.02 -15.44
CA SER A 240 -8.93 -5.09 -15.99
C SER A 240 -8.06 -5.96 -16.89
N ARG A 241 -8.45 -7.22 -17.07
CA ARG A 241 -7.82 -8.12 -18.04
C ARG A 241 -7.87 -7.50 -19.43
N SER A 242 -6.74 -7.46 -20.12
CA SER A 242 -6.68 -7.18 -21.55
C SER A 242 -6.62 -8.49 -22.33
N ASP A 243 -6.78 -8.42 -23.64
CA ASP A 243 -6.67 -9.60 -24.49
C ASP A 243 -5.24 -10.16 -24.47
N GLU A 244 -5.10 -11.48 -24.40
CA GLU A 244 -3.82 -12.17 -24.53
C GLU A 244 -3.53 -12.50 -26.00
N GLU A 245 -2.38 -12.05 -26.50
CA GLU A 245 -1.90 -12.39 -27.83
C GLU A 245 -0.52 -13.04 -27.75
N HIS A 246 -0.37 -14.17 -28.44
CA HIS A 246 0.90 -14.90 -28.53
C HIS A 246 1.20 -15.23 -30.00
N ALA A 247 2.25 -14.60 -30.54
CA ALA A 247 2.75 -14.89 -31.87
C ALA A 247 3.97 -15.83 -31.83
N THR A 248 4.07 -16.75 -32.79
CA THR A 248 5.30 -17.51 -33.04
C THR A 248 6.34 -16.64 -33.75
N SER A 249 7.62 -16.98 -33.64
CA SER A 249 8.69 -16.22 -34.28
C SER A 249 8.56 -16.16 -35.81
N GLU A 250 8.81 -14.98 -36.38
CA GLU A 250 9.00 -14.76 -37.82
C GLU A 250 10.51 -14.57 -38.14
N ASP A 251 10.87 -14.19 -39.37
CA ASP A 251 12.27 -13.96 -39.80
C ASP A 251 13.00 -12.89 -38.95
N SER A 252 12.24 -12.03 -38.26
CA SER A 252 12.74 -11.07 -37.25
C SER A 252 12.20 -11.40 -35.86
N VAL A 253 13.08 -11.38 -34.85
CA VAL A 253 12.69 -11.51 -33.45
C VAL A 253 12.19 -10.14 -32.95
N ASN A 254 10.87 -9.96 -32.96
CA ASN A 254 10.21 -8.82 -32.31
C ASN A 254 9.65 -9.29 -30.95
N PRO A 255 9.97 -8.62 -29.84
CA PRO A 255 9.37 -8.95 -28.56
C PRO A 255 7.88 -8.60 -28.57
N ASN A 256 7.04 -9.50 -28.05
CA ASN A 256 5.64 -9.19 -27.77
C ASN A 256 5.56 -8.34 -26.51
N THR A 257 4.44 -7.62 -26.36
CA THR A 257 4.12 -6.80 -25.19
C THR A 257 2.83 -7.28 -24.54
N GLU A 258 2.66 -6.92 -23.28
CA GLU A 258 1.46 -7.16 -22.49
C GLU A 258 0.83 -5.81 -22.19
N THR A 259 -0.50 -5.74 -22.29
CA THR A 259 -1.26 -4.53 -21.95
C THR A 259 -2.11 -4.79 -20.73
N ALA A 260 -2.19 -3.81 -19.83
CA ALA A 260 -3.20 -3.75 -18.79
C ALA A 260 -4.08 -2.52 -19.01
N SER A 261 -5.36 -2.75 -19.29
CA SER A 261 -6.35 -1.69 -19.36
C SER A 261 -6.73 -1.21 -17.97
N LEU A 262 -6.76 0.11 -17.79
CA LEU A 262 -6.88 0.77 -16.50
C LEU A 262 -8.09 1.70 -16.48
N SER A 263 -8.80 1.70 -15.36
CA SER A 263 -9.67 2.80 -14.95
C SER A 263 -9.00 3.57 -13.82
N MET A 264 -9.02 4.90 -13.87
CA MET A 264 -8.35 5.80 -12.93
C MET A 264 -9.37 6.76 -12.35
N LEU A 265 -9.86 6.46 -11.15
CA LEU A 265 -10.98 7.17 -10.54
C LEU A 265 -10.51 8.30 -9.61
N PRO A 266 -11.36 9.30 -9.31
CA PRO A 266 -11.05 10.32 -8.31
C PRO A 266 -10.94 9.75 -6.89
N ILE A 267 -10.10 10.38 -6.06
CA ILE A 267 -10.04 10.24 -4.60
C ILE A 267 -10.33 11.57 -3.94
N GLU A 268 -10.71 11.56 -2.66
CA GLU A 268 -10.71 12.78 -1.84
C GLU A 268 -9.34 12.98 -1.20
N ALA A 269 -8.81 14.20 -1.30
CA ALA A 269 -7.56 14.60 -0.67
C ALA A 269 -7.62 16.08 -0.29
N THR A 270 -6.83 16.48 0.69
CA THR A 270 -6.65 17.89 1.02
C THR A 270 -5.65 18.52 0.06
N VAL A 271 -6.02 19.66 -0.53
CA VAL A 271 -5.18 20.44 -1.43
C VAL A 271 -5.24 21.90 -0.98
N ASN A 272 -4.12 22.46 -0.55
CA ASN A 272 -4.00 23.79 0.03
C ASN A 272 -5.00 24.02 1.19
N GLY A 273 -5.19 23.01 2.04
CA GLY A 273 -6.10 23.07 3.18
C GLY A 273 -7.58 22.82 2.88
N GLU A 274 -7.95 22.52 1.64
CA GLU A 274 -9.35 22.24 1.23
C GLU A 274 -9.52 20.81 0.73
N ALA A 275 -10.61 20.14 1.10
CA ALA A 275 -10.96 18.83 0.54
C ALA A 275 -11.33 18.97 -0.94
N LYS A 276 -10.62 18.24 -1.81
CA LYS A 276 -10.86 18.21 -3.26
C LYS A 276 -10.90 16.77 -3.77
N LYS A 277 -11.66 16.56 -4.84
CA LYS A 277 -11.60 15.34 -5.62
C LYS A 277 -10.46 15.45 -6.63
N ILE A 278 -9.45 14.62 -6.48
CA ILE A 278 -8.26 14.59 -7.36
C ILE A 278 -8.13 13.22 -8.02
N VAL A 279 -7.64 13.20 -9.26
CA VAL A 279 -7.44 11.95 -10.03
C VAL A 279 -5.95 11.69 -10.26
N LYS A 280 -5.21 12.76 -10.59
CA LYS A 280 -3.79 12.69 -10.88
C LYS A 280 -3.01 13.87 -10.31
N GLY A 281 -1.75 13.64 -10.00
CA GLY A 281 -0.75 14.65 -9.68
C GLY A 281 0.35 14.65 -10.74
N VAL A 282 0.97 15.81 -10.98
CA VAL A 282 2.17 15.94 -11.80
C VAL A 282 3.14 16.89 -11.09
N MET A 283 4.40 16.47 -10.98
CA MET A 283 5.49 17.28 -10.46
C MET A 283 6.59 17.38 -11.52
N GLU A 284 6.81 18.58 -12.06
CA GLU A 284 8.02 18.89 -12.82
C GLU A 284 9.11 19.35 -11.85
N LEU A 285 10.37 18.93 -12.09
CA LEU A 285 11.48 19.32 -11.22
C LEU A 285 11.68 20.84 -11.22
N SER A 286 11.84 21.43 -10.03
CA SER A 286 12.16 22.84 -9.83
C SER A 286 13.09 23.06 -8.66
N ASP A 287 13.68 24.26 -8.61
CA ASP A 287 14.60 24.67 -7.56
C ASP A 287 13.97 24.65 -6.15
N THR A 288 12.64 24.61 -6.07
CA THR A 288 11.88 24.66 -4.81
C THR A 288 11.33 23.31 -4.36
N ASN A 289 11.39 22.27 -5.21
CA ASN A 289 10.74 20.99 -4.92
C ASN A 289 11.68 19.78 -4.93
N GLN A 290 13.00 19.99 -5.04
CA GLN A 290 14.01 18.93 -5.12
C GLN A 290 13.78 17.79 -4.10
N THR A 291 13.58 18.11 -2.82
CA THR A 291 13.36 17.10 -1.77
C THR A 291 12.11 16.25 -2.03
N ALA A 292 10.98 16.88 -2.38
CA ALA A 292 9.74 16.16 -2.68
C ALA A 292 9.83 15.41 -4.01
N TYR A 293 10.58 15.96 -4.97
CA TYR A 293 10.85 15.33 -6.24
C TYR A 293 11.64 14.05 -6.02
N ASP A 294 12.76 14.09 -5.31
CA ASP A 294 13.63 12.94 -5.08
C ASP A 294 12.89 11.81 -4.33
N ALA A 295 12.10 12.17 -3.32
CA ALA A 295 11.29 11.23 -2.53
C ALA A 295 10.00 10.73 -3.24
N PHE A 296 9.73 11.19 -4.47
CA PHE A 296 8.44 10.94 -5.14
C PHE A 296 8.12 9.45 -5.30
N PHE A 297 9.13 8.57 -5.42
CA PHE A 297 8.94 7.13 -5.55
C PHE A 297 9.11 6.35 -4.23
N ASP A 298 9.41 7.03 -3.12
CA ASP A 298 9.54 6.39 -1.80
C ASP A 298 8.17 6.11 -1.19
N ALA A 299 7.18 6.97 -1.48
CA ALA A 299 5.79 6.83 -1.07
C ALA A 299 4.86 7.60 -2.02
N VAL A 300 3.58 7.21 -2.08
CA VAL A 300 2.58 7.93 -2.88
C VAL A 300 2.42 9.36 -2.37
N THR A 301 2.92 10.32 -3.15
CA THR A 301 2.90 11.74 -2.79
C THR A 301 1.51 12.33 -3.02
N LEU A 302 0.86 12.77 -1.95
CA LEU A 302 -0.36 13.58 -2.03
C LEU A 302 -0.02 15.06 -2.20
N PRO A 303 -0.91 15.88 -2.78
CA PRO A 303 -0.74 17.33 -2.79
C PRO A 303 -0.71 17.88 -1.35
N ALA A 304 0.06 18.96 -1.16
CA ALA A 304 0.04 19.73 0.09
C ALA A 304 -1.24 20.58 0.22
#